data_AF-A0A2P4PIX3-F1
#
_entry.id   AF-A0A2P4PIX3-F1
#
_cell.length_a   1.000
_cell.length_b   1.000
_cell.length_c   1.000
_cell.angle_alpha   90.00
_cell.angle_beta   90.00
_cell.angle_gamma   90.00
#
_symmetry.space_group_name_H-M   'P 1'
#
loop_
_entity.id
_entity.type
_entity.pdbx_description
1 polymer ?
#
loop_
_entity_poly.entity_id
_entity_poly.type
_entity_poly.pdbx_seq_one_letter_code
_entity_poly.pdbx_strand_id
1 'polypeptide(L)'
;MEEEKIIPEGSEQFFIEFAKKNYIELSIVGSLFAFAIFVYLIGRCNNKKGNNFVMFNFLFICYDLAFDIAFLVKNAKDVPGLFRPALLILIISGSINLAMSFAIIIYQRICNPAFSNWLKENNRFAALITIFSAANIQALKIISSNYGGMDVLQVKYSSNGQRAIAWGGVLNLAFQDIPQLVILVSNKDGPA
;
A
#
# COMPACT_ATOMS: atom_id res chain seq x y z
N MET A 1 10.63 14.14 50.18
CA MET A 1 9.48 13.89 49.29
C MET A 1 9.82 12.59 48.57
N GLU A 2 9.25 11.48 49.03
CA GLU A 2 9.32 10.22 48.28
C GLU A 2 8.45 10.40 47.04
N GLU A 3 9.02 10.15 45.85
CA GLU A 3 8.24 10.09 44.61
C GLU A 3 7.22 8.96 44.76
N GLU A 4 5.94 9.33 44.79
CA GLU A 4 4.84 8.39 44.76
C GLU A 4 4.95 7.57 43.48
N LYS A 5 5.42 6.33 43.62
CA LYS A 5 5.66 5.42 42.51
C LYS A 5 4.31 5.02 41.95
N ILE A 6 3.86 5.72 40.91
CA ILE A 6 2.61 5.43 40.21
C ILE A 6 2.67 3.97 39.77
N ILE A 7 1.89 3.11 40.43
CA ILE A 7 1.73 1.72 40.04
C ILE A 7 0.64 1.75 38.98
N PRO A 8 0.94 1.52 37.68
CA PRO A 8 -0.10 1.43 36.67
C PRO A 8 -1.09 0.35 37.11
N GLU A 9 -2.39 0.53 36.91
CA GLU A 9 -3.42 -0.47 37.25
C GLU A 9 -4.32 -0.72 36.03
N GLY A 10 -4.82 -1.95 35.89
CA GLY A 10 -5.75 -2.31 34.82
C GLY A 10 -5.15 -2.26 33.41
N SER A 11 -5.73 -1.44 32.53
CA SER A 11 -5.36 -1.38 31.11
C SER A 11 -3.93 -0.89 30.87
N GLU A 12 -3.38 -0.08 31.77
CA GLU A 12 -2.01 0.42 31.68
C GLU A 12 -0.99 -0.69 31.93
N GLN A 13 -1.21 -1.54 32.94
CA GLN A 13 -0.36 -2.72 33.16
C GLN A 13 -0.41 -3.65 31.96
N PHE A 14 -1.62 -3.91 31.47
CA PHE A 14 -1.81 -4.77 30.30
C PHE A 14 -1.06 -4.24 29.07
N PHE A 15 -1.15 -2.93 28.81
CA PHE A 15 -0.41 -2.31 27.71
C PHE A 15 1.10 -2.39 27.92
N ILE A 16 1.59 -2.14 29.14
CA ILE A 16 3.03 -2.20 29.46
C ILE A 16 3.56 -3.62 29.31
N GLU A 17 2.84 -4.64 29.78
CA GLU A 17 3.21 -6.04 29.61
C GLU A 17 3.18 -6.44 28.13
N PHE A 18 2.13 -6.07 27.40
CA PHE A 18 2.03 -6.28 25.96
C PHE A 18 3.19 -5.61 25.21
N ALA A 19 3.50 -4.35 25.53
CA ALA A 19 4.56 -3.59 24.88
C ALA A 19 5.94 -4.17 25.18
N LYS A 20 6.19 -4.59 26.43
CA LYS A 20 7.44 -5.30 26.78
C LYS A 20 7.57 -6.63 26.05
N LYS A 21 6.47 -7.37 25.89
CA LYS A 21 6.47 -8.67 25.20
C LYS A 21 6.71 -8.52 23.70
N ASN A 22 6.17 -7.47 23.07
CA ASN A 22 6.18 -7.28 21.61
C ASN A 22 6.98 -6.04 21.17
N TYR A 23 8.00 -5.65 21.94
CA TYR A 23 8.69 -4.36 21.73
C TYR A 23 9.41 -4.28 20.38
N ILE A 24 9.90 -5.41 19.85
CA ILE A 24 10.58 -5.47 18.55
C ILE A 24 9.59 -5.22 17.43
N GLU A 25 8.45 -5.91 17.43
CA GLU A 25 7.39 -5.74 16.43
C GLU A 25 6.86 -4.31 16.45
N LEU A 26 6.59 -3.77 17.65
CA LEU A 26 6.14 -2.39 17.82
C LEU A 26 7.17 -1.38 17.32
N SER A 27 8.47 -1.62 17.57
CA SER A 27 9.54 -0.75 17.09
C SER A 27 9.63 -0.74 15.57
N ILE A 28 9.49 -1.91 14.92
CA ILE A 28 9.48 -2.04 13.47
C ILE A 28 8.27 -1.29 12.89
N VAL A 29 7.06 -1.59 13.37
CA VAL A 29 5.82 -0.94 12.89
C VAL A 29 5.88 0.56 13.10
N GLY A 30 6.31 1.02 14.27
CA GLY A 30 6.46 2.44 14.59
C GLY A 30 7.47 3.13 13.66
N SER A 31 8.59 2.48 13.35
CA SER A 31 9.62 3.01 12.45
C SER A 31 9.11 3.14 11.00
N LEU A 32 8.39 2.13 10.50
CA LEU A 32 7.77 2.19 9.17
C LEU A 32 6.75 3.33 9.06
N PHE A 33 5.93 3.50 10.09
CA PHE A 33 4.93 4.57 10.13
C PHE A 33 5.57 5.96 10.21
N ALA A 34 6.59 6.12 11.07
CA ALA A 34 7.35 7.36 11.18
C ALA A 34 8.07 7.72 9.86
N PHE A 35 8.64 6.73 9.17
CA PHE A 35 9.24 6.93 7.84
C PHE A 35 8.21 7.39 6.81
N ALA A 36 7.01 6.79 6.78
CA ALA A 36 5.95 7.19 5.86
C ALA A 36 5.48 8.64 6.12
N ILE A 37 5.33 9.04 7.39
CA ILE A 37 5.04 10.43 7.77
C ILE A 37 6.16 11.36 7.32
N PHE A 38 7.41 10.98 7.55
CA PHE A 38 8.57 11.79 7.16
C PHE A 38 8.59 12.05 5.65
N VAL A 39 8.37 11.02 4.82
CA VAL A 39 8.26 11.16 3.37
C VAL A 39 7.08 12.06 2.98
N TYR A 40 5.91 11.89 3.59
CA TYR A 40 4.78 12.80 3.35
C TYR A 40 5.14 14.28 3.64
N LEU A 41 5.81 14.53 4.77
CA LEU A 41 6.21 15.88 5.19
C LEU A 41 7.20 16.50 4.18
N ILE A 42 8.16 15.73 3.67
CA ILE A 42 9.09 16.22 2.62
C ILE A 42 8.30 16.74 1.41
N GLY A 43 7.40 15.94 0.85
CA GLY A 43 6.58 16.37 -0.28
C GLY A 43 5.74 17.59 0.03
N ARG A 44 5.14 17.63 1.23
CA ARG A 44 4.28 18.73 1.68
C ARG A 44 5.05 20.04 1.87
N CYS A 45 6.27 19.98 2.39
CA CYS A 45 7.14 21.13 2.55
C CYS A 45 7.59 21.69 1.19
N ASN A 46 7.92 20.81 0.24
CA ASN A 46 8.41 21.21 -1.07
C ASN A 46 7.31 21.75 -1.99
N ASN A 47 6.13 21.12 -2.02
CA ASN A 47 5.01 21.55 -2.85
C ASN A 47 3.65 21.33 -2.16
N LYS A 48 3.10 22.39 -1.56
CA LYS A 48 1.78 22.35 -0.92
C LYS A 48 0.60 22.17 -1.88
N LYS A 49 0.78 22.37 -3.19
CA LYS A 49 -0.30 22.18 -4.19
C LYS A 49 -0.35 20.75 -4.73
N GLY A 50 0.72 19.99 -4.55
CA GLY A 50 0.77 18.58 -4.92
C GLY A 50 -0.10 17.70 -4.02
N ASN A 51 -0.58 16.59 -4.57
CA ASN A 51 -1.24 15.54 -3.81
C ASN A 51 -0.20 14.63 -3.15
N ASN A 52 0.49 15.17 -2.14
CA ASN A 52 1.62 14.50 -1.50
C ASN A 52 1.23 13.25 -0.69
N PHE A 53 -0.04 13.14 -0.29
CA PHE A 53 -0.56 11.97 0.42
C PHE A 53 -0.48 10.68 -0.42
N VAL A 54 -0.41 10.80 -1.76
CA VAL A 54 -0.24 9.65 -2.66
C VAL A 54 1.06 8.89 -2.37
N MET A 55 2.13 9.57 -1.98
CA MET A 55 3.40 8.91 -1.66
C MET A 55 3.32 8.09 -0.37
N PHE A 56 2.61 8.62 0.64
CA PHE A 56 2.28 7.86 1.84
C PHE A 56 1.49 6.59 1.47
N ASN A 57 0.43 6.72 0.68
CA ASN A 57 -0.38 5.58 0.22
C ASN A 57 0.46 4.56 -0.56
N PHE A 58 1.41 5.01 -1.38
CA PHE A 58 2.29 4.10 -2.11
C PHE A 58 3.21 3.29 -1.20
N LEU A 59 3.78 3.90 -0.15
CA LEU A 59 4.58 3.17 0.84
C LEU A 59 3.76 2.07 1.52
N PHE A 60 2.49 2.35 1.85
CA PHE A 60 1.57 1.34 2.37
C PHE A 60 1.35 0.18 1.39
N ILE A 61 1.15 0.47 0.09
CA ILE A 61 1.03 -0.57 -0.94
C ILE A 61 2.31 -1.43 -1.00
N CYS A 62 3.49 -0.81 -0.92
CA CYS A 62 4.75 -1.56 -0.90
C CYS A 62 4.90 -2.44 0.35
N TYR A 63 4.49 -1.94 1.52
CA TYR A 63 4.52 -2.70 2.76
C TYR A 63 3.55 -3.87 2.73
N ASP A 64 2.32 -3.65 2.26
CA ASP A 64 1.30 -4.68 2.09
C ASP A 64 1.81 -5.83 1.20
N LEU A 65 2.34 -5.49 0.02
CA LEU A 65 2.97 -6.48 -0.87
C LEU A 65 4.13 -7.23 -0.21
N ALA A 66 4.99 -6.51 0.53
CA ALA A 66 6.13 -7.12 1.21
C ALA A 66 5.67 -8.09 2.31
N PHE A 67 4.63 -7.76 3.06
CA PHE A 67 4.05 -8.64 4.08
C PHE A 67 3.35 -9.85 3.47
N ASP A 68 2.60 -9.68 2.38
CA ASP A 68 1.98 -10.79 1.66
C ASP A 68 3.02 -11.78 1.14
N ILE A 69 4.10 -11.28 0.51
CA ILE A 69 5.21 -12.13 0.04
C ILE A 69 5.91 -12.79 1.23
N ALA A 70 6.20 -12.06 2.30
CA ALA A 70 6.87 -12.62 3.49
C ALA A 70 6.02 -13.71 4.14
N PHE A 71 4.70 -13.51 4.21
CA PHE A 71 3.75 -14.50 4.71
C PHE A 71 3.76 -15.75 3.83
N LEU A 72 3.70 -15.59 2.51
CA LEU A 72 3.75 -16.72 1.57
C LEU A 72 5.08 -17.48 1.66
N VAL A 73 6.21 -16.81 1.80
CA VAL A 73 7.53 -17.48 1.83
C VAL A 73 7.77 -18.18 3.17
N LYS A 74 7.46 -17.53 4.29
CA LYS A 74 7.79 -18.05 5.62
C LYS A 74 6.76 -19.01 6.19
N ASN A 75 5.46 -18.70 6.01
CA ASN A 75 4.39 -19.43 6.67
C ASN A 75 3.70 -20.47 5.76
N ALA A 76 4.20 -20.68 4.54
CA ALA A 76 3.66 -21.69 3.61
C ALA A 76 3.52 -23.09 4.21
N LYS A 77 4.36 -23.41 5.20
CA LYS A 77 4.41 -24.71 5.88
C LYS A 77 3.70 -24.74 7.23
N ASP A 78 3.52 -23.58 7.86
CA ASP A 78 3.13 -23.48 9.27
C ASP A 78 1.62 -23.37 9.48
N VAL A 79 0.86 -22.94 8.46
CA VAL A 79 -0.61 -22.86 8.53
C VAL A 79 -1.26 -23.68 7.40
N PRO A 80 -1.39 -25.01 7.57
CA PRO A 80 -1.98 -25.90 6.57
C PRO A 80 -3.44 -25.52 6.31
N GLY A 81 -3.71 -24.85 5.19
CA GLY A 81 -5.06 -24.43 4.80
C GLY A 81 -5.16 -22.96 4.42
N LEU A 82 -4.30 -22.09 4.98
CA LEU A 82 -4.34 -20.65 4.74
C LEU A 82 -3.55 -20.21 3.51
N PHE A 83 -2.45 -20.90 3.25
CA PHE A 83 -1.53 -20.56 2.17
C PHE A 83 -2.21 -20.59 0.79
N ARG A 84 -2.99 -21.63 0.50
CA ARG A 84 -3.67 -21.80 -0.80
C ARG A 84 -4.67 -20.68 -1.12
N PRO A 85 -5.67 -20.37 -0.27
CA PRO A 85 -6.61 -19.29 -0.55
C PRO A 85 -5.93 -17.91 -0.58
N ALA A 86 -4.97 -17.64 0.30
CA ALA A 86 -4.22 -16.38 0.28
C ALA A 86 -3.41 -16.20 -1.01
N LEU A 87 -2.72 -17.25 -1.47
CA LEU A 87 -1.98 -17.24 -2.72
C LEU A 87 -2.89 -17.04 -3.94
N LEU A 88 -4.04 -17.71 -3.97
CA LEU A 88 -5.00 -17.57 -5.07
C LEU A 88 -5.55 -16.14 -5.13
N ILE A 89 -5.93 -15.55 -4.00
CA ILE A 89 -6.41 -14.17 -3.94
C ILE A 89 -5.32 -13.20 -4.44
N LEU A 90 -4.08 -13.36 -3.98
CA LEU A 90 -2.96 -12.51 -4.40
C LEU A 90 -2.70 -12.60 -5.91
N ILE A 91 -2.64 -13.81 -6.47
CA ILE A 91 -2.38 -14.01 -7.91
C ILE A 91 -3.53 -13.44 -8.76
N ILE A 92 -4.78 -13.73 -8.38
CA ILE A 92 -5.96 -13.28 -9.14
C ILE A 92 -6.08 -11.76 -9.10
N SER A 93 -6.04 -11.17 -7.90
CA SER A 93 -6.12 -9.71 -7.73
C SER A 93 -4.95 -9.01 -8.43
N GLY A 94 -3.73 -9.52 -8.22
CA GLY A 94 -2.52 -8.99 -8.83
C GLY A 94 -2.59 -8.99 -10.36
N SER A 95 -3.08 -10.07 -10.95
CA SER A 95 -3.25 -10.20 -12.40
C SER A 95 -4.29 -9.21 -12.96
N ILE A 96 -5.43 -9.08 -12.28
CA ILE A 96 -6.50 -8.16 -12.66
C ILE A 96 -6.01 -6.71 -12.58
N ASN A 97 -5.38 -6.33 -11.48
CA ASN A 97 -4.80 -5.01 -11.28
C ASN A 97 -3.75 -4.67 -12.34
N LEU A 98 -2.83 -5.60 -12.62
CA LEU A 98 -1.79 -5.40 -13.62
C LEU A 98 -2.39 -5.23 -15.02
N ALA A 99 -3.36 -6.09 -15.40
CA ALA A 99 -4.04 -6.00 -16.68
C ALA A 99 -4.79 -4.67 -16.85
N MET A 100 -5.56 -4.25 -15.82
CA MET A 100 -6.22 -2.95 -15.82
C MET A 100 -5.23 -1.79 -15.90
N SER A 101 -4.09 -1.90 -15.21
CA SER A 101 -3.05 -0.87 -15.22
C SER A 101 -2.45 -0.69 -16.60
N PHE A 102 -2.10 -1.79 -17.28
CA PHE A 102 -1.65 -1.75 -18.68
C PHE A 102 -2.71 -1.14 -19.60
N ALA A 103 -3.98 -1.54 -19.44
CA ALA A 103 -5.08 -0.99 -20.24
C ALA A 103 -5.21 0.53 -20.04
N ILE A 104 -5.09 1.03 -18.81
CA ILE A 104 -5.12 2.47 -18.50
C ILE A 104 -3.94 3.19 -19.15
N ILE A 105 -2.71 2.68 -19.02
CA ILE A 105 -1.53 3.30 -19.62
C ILE A 105 -1.63 3.35 -21.15
N ILE A 106 -2.07 2.27 -21.78
CA ILE A 106 -2.29 2.21 -23.24
C ILE A 106 -3.38 3.20 -23.65
N TYR A 107 -4.50 3.24 -22.94
CA TYR A 107 -5.59 4.18 -23.20
C TYR A 107 -5.12 5.64 -23.09
N GLN A 108 -4.34 5.99 -22.06
CA GLN A 108 -3.77 7.34 -21.94
C GLN A 108 -2.79 7.66 -23.06
N ARG A 109 -1.95 6.70 -23.46
CA ARG A 109 -1.00 6.88 -24.57
C ARG A 109 -1.71 7.23 -25.88
N ILE A 110 -2.88 6.63 -26.13
CA ILE A 110 -3.65 6.82 -27.37
C ILE A 110 -4.50 8.09 -27.30
N CYS A 111 -5.22 8.31 -26.20
CA CYS A 111 -6.26 9.33 -26.11
C CYS A 111 -5.81 10.65 -25.46
N ASN A 112 -4.60 10.72 -24.91
CA ASN A 112 -4.09 11.91 -24.22
C ASN A 112 -2.69 12.28 -24.75
N PRO A 113 -2.58 13.23 -25.70
CA PRO A 113 -1.31 13.61 -26.31
C PRO A 113 -0.25 14.08 -25.30
N ALA A 114 -0.65 14.80 -24.26
CA ALA A 114 0.26 15.25 -23.20
C ALA A 114 0.84 14.06 -22.42
N PHE A 115 0.00 13.08 -22.06
CA PHE A 115 0.45 11.86 -21.42
C PHE A 115 1.33 11.01 -22.35
N SER A 116 0.98 10.93 -23.64
CA SER A 116 1.74 10.21 -24.65
C SER A 116 3.16 10.75 -24.79
N ASN A 117 3.33 12.08 -24.79
CA ASN A 117 4.64 12.71 -24.84
C ASN A 117 5.43 12.47 -23.55
N TRP A 118 4.81 12.69 -22.38
CA TRP A 118 5.44 12.39 -21.09
C TRP A 118 5.89 10.92 -21.00
N LEU A 119 5.10 9.97 -21.50
CA LEU A 119 5.41 8.55 -21.47
C LEU A 119 6.63 8.19 -22.31
N LYS A 120 6.90 8.91 -23.43
CA LYS A 120 8.10 8.67 -24.24
C LYS A 120 9.38 8.98 -23.47
N GLU A 121 9.35 10.04 -22.67
CA GLU A 121 10.50 10.50 -21.87
C GLU A 121 10.65 9.69 -20.56
N ASN A 122 9.52 9.22 -20.00
CA ASN A 122 9.47 8.60 -18.67
C ASN A 122 9.05 7.12 -18.70
N ASN A 123 9.25 6.42 -19.83
CA ASN A 123 8.74 5.05 -20.05
C ASN A 123 9.18 4.04 -18.99
N ARG A 124 10.44 4.08 -18.54
CA ARG A 124 10.98 3.18 -17.51
C ARG A 124 10.27 3.40 -16.18
N PHE A 125 10.10 4.66 -15.79
CA PHE A 125 9.38 5.01 -14.57
C PHE A 125 7.92 4.58 -14.63
N ALA A 126 7.23 4.87 -15.75
CA ALA A 126 5.86 4.42 -15.96
C ALA A 126 5.72 2.89 -15.90
N ALA A 127 6.64 2.15 -16.50
CA ALA A 127 6.65 0.69 -16.45
C ALA A 127 6.83 0.15 -15.03
N LEU A 128 7.74 0.73 -14.24
CA LEU A 128 7.93 0.36 -12.83
C LEU A 128 6.64 0.58 -12.03
N ILE A 129 6.03 1.76 -12.13
CA ILE A 129 4.78 2.05 -11.42
C ILE A 129 3.64 1.13 -11.89
N THR A 130 3.60 0.77 -13.17
CA THR A 130 2.62 -0.19 -13.72
C THR A 130 2.83 -1.61 -13.17
N ILE A 131 4.07 -2.01 -12.89
CA ILE A 131 4.34 -3.30 -12.23
C ILE A 131 3.95 -3.25 -10.77
N PHE A 132 4.32 -2.18 -10.05
CA PHE A 132 3.92 -1.98 -8.66
C PHE A 132 2.40 -1.92 -8.49
N SER A 133 1.69 -1.44 -9.50
CA SER A 133 0.23 -1.38 -9.46
C SER A 133 -0.44 -2.74 -9.55
N ALA A 134 0.30 -3.83 -9.80
CA ALA A 134 -0.19 -5.19 -9.57
C ALA A 134 -0.62 -5.39 -8.10
N ALA A 135 0.16 -4.89 -7.13
CA ALA A 135 -0.21 -4.97 -5.72
C ALA A 135 -1.47 -4.16 -5.42
N ASN A 136 -1.56 -2.95 -5.98
CA ASN A 136 -2.75 -2.13 -5.89
C ASN A 136 -2.74 -1.08 -7.00
N ILE A 137 -3.81 -1.02 -7.79
CA ILE A 137 -3.94 -0.11 -8.93
C ILE A 137 -3.80 1.37 -8.55
N GLN A 138 -4.03 1.73 -7.28
CA GLN A 138 -3.83 3.10 -6.78
C GLN A 138 -2.37 3.57 -6.84
N ALA A 139 -1.39 2.68 -6.99
CA ALA A 139 0.01 3.06 -7.22
C ALA A 139 0.16 3.97 -8.46
N LEU A 140 -0.70 3.81 -9.47
CA LEU A 140 -0.73 4.68 -10.67
C LEU A 140 -0.95 6.16 -10.32
N LYS A 141 -1.58 6.50 -9.19
CA LYS A 141 -1.80 7.89 -8.78
C LYS A 141 -0.49 8.66 -8.58
N ILE A 142 0.64 7.98 -8.34
CA ILE A 142 1.95 8.62 -8.17
C ILE A 142 2.33 9.44 -9.40
N ILE A 143 2.08 8.89 -10.59
CA ILE A 143 2.42 9.50 -11.88
C ILE A 143 1.78 10.88 -12.04
N SER A 144 0.61 11.10 -11.43
CA SER A 144 -0.12 12.37 -11.48
C SER A 144 -0.23 13.09 -10.13
N SER A 145 0.64 12.76 -9.17
CA SER A 145 0.55 13.27 -7.80
C SER A 145 1.09 14.69 -7.65
N ASN A 146 1.98 15.12 -8.55
CA ASN A 146 2.81 16.31 -8.39
C ASN A 146 3.53 16.33 -7.03
N TYR A 147 3.93 15.15 -6.52
CA TYR A 147 4.60 15.02 -5.24
C TYR A 147 5.89 15.84 -5.22
N GLY A 148 6.03 16.71 -4.22
CA GLY A 148 7.20 17.58 -4.06
C GLY A 148 7.49 18.53 -5.23
N GLY A 149 6.60 18.65 -6.21
CA GLY A 149 6.84 19.45 -7.42
C GLY A 149 7.67 18.74 -8.49
N MET A 150 7.89 17.41 -8.40
CA MET A 150 8.73 16.69 -9.37
C MET A 150 8.06 16.56 -10.74
N ASP A 151 8.74 16.97 -11.81
CA ASP A 151 8.19 16.98 -13.18
C ASP A 151 7.74 15.59 -13.67
N VAL A 152 8.48 14.54 -13.32
CA VAL A 152 8.12 13.15 -13.63
C VAL A 152 6.77 12.74 -13.02
N LEU A 153 6.27 13.44 -11.99
CA LEU A 153 5.03 13.13 -11.29
C LEU A 153 3.89 14.11 -11.60
N GLN A 154 4.07 15.01 -12.57
CA GLN A 154 3.12 16.10 -12.85
C GLN A 154 2.09 15.79 -13.95
N VAL A 155 2.26 14.70 -14.70
CA VAL A 155 1.39 14.40 -15.84
C VAL A 155 -0.02 14.07 -15.37
N LYS A 156 -1.04 14.54 -16.09
CA LYS A 156 -2.43 14.30 -15.73
C LYS A 156 -3.05 13.17 -16.55
N TYR A 157 -3.73 12.26 -15.87
CA TYR A 157 -4.66 11.32 -16.50
C TYR A 157 -5.89 12.06 -17.04
N SER A 158 -6.48 11.55 -18.13
CA SER A 158 -7.83 11.94 -18.54
C SER A 158 -8.86 11.60 -17.46
N SER A 159 -10.04 12.23 -17.51
CA SER A 159 -11.12 11.98 -16.53
C SER A 159 -11.48 10.49 -16.43
N ASN A 160 -11.58 9.80 -17.57
CA ASN A 160 -11.84 8.36 -17.61
C ASN A 160 -10.71 7.56 -16.95
N GLY A 161 -9.44 7.94 -17.14
CA GLY A 161 -8.31 7.31 -16.47
C GLY A 161 -8.35 7.48 -14.96
N GLN A 162 -8.63 8.68 -14.48
CA GLN A 162 -8.75 8.95 -13.03
C GLN A 162 -9.88 8.13 -12.42
N ARG A 163 -11.04 8.07 -13.09
CA ARG A 163 -12.18 7.25 -12.65
C ARG A 163 -11.85 5.76 -12.65
N ALA A 164 -11.16 5.26 -13.68
CA ALA A 164 -10.75 3.86 -13.75
C ALA A 164 -9.79 3.49 -12.61
N ILE A 165 -8.80 4.34 -12.30
CA ILE A 165 -7.89 4.13 -11.17
C ILE A 165 -8.65 4.15 -9.84
N ALA A 166 -9.59 5.07 -9.67
CA ALA A 166 -10.39 5.16 -8.44
C ALA A 166 -11.27 3.92 -8.25
N TRP A 167 -12.03 3.51 -9.27
CA TRP A 167 -12.88 2.33 -9.21
C TRP A 167 -12.09 1.04 -9.06
N GLY A 168 -10.94 0.93 -9.73
CA GLY A 168 -10.04 -0.21 -9.54
C GLY A 168 -9.58 -0.33 -8.08
N GLY A 169 -9.30 0.79 -7.40
CA GLY A 169 -8.96 0.77 -5.97
C GLY A 169 -10.10 0.25 -5.09
N VAL A 170 -11.35 0.60 -5.42
CA VAL A 170 -12.55 0.07 -4.73
C VAL A 170 -12.71 -1.44 -4.97
N LEU A 171 -12.46 -1.90 -6.21
CA LEU A 171 -12.51 -3.33 -6.53
C LEU A 171 -11.41 -4.10 -5.79
N ASN A 172 -10.19 -3.55 -5.68
CA ASN A 172 -9.12 -4.18 -4.91
C ASN A 172 -9.53 -4.41 -3.45
N LEU A 173 -10.08 -3.38 -2.81
CA LEU A 173 -10.57 -3.47 -1.43
C LEU A 173 -11.61 -4.59 -1.27
N ALA A 174 -12.54 -4.71 -2.22
CA ALA A 174 -13.62 -5.70 -2.17
C ALA A 174 -13.15 -7.14 -2.41
N PHE A 175 -12.17 -7.35 -3.31
CA PHE A 175 -11.77 -8.68 -3.77
C PHE A 175 -10.46 -9.20 -3.19
N GLN A 176 -9.62 -8.33 -2.62
CA GLN A 176 -8.35 -8.70 -1.99
C GLN A 176 -8.39 -8.43 -0.50
N ASP A 177 -8.46 -7.16 -0.11
CA ASP A 177 -8.24 -6.74 1.27
C ASP A 177 -9.30 -7.30 2.23
N ILE A 178 -10.60 -7.22 1.86
CA ILE A 178 -11.69 -7.78 2.68
C ILE A 178 -11.60 -9.32 2.78
N PRO A 179 -11.48 -10.08 1.67
CA PRO A 179 -11.30 -11.53 1.76
C PRO A 179 -10.07 -11.96 2.56
N GLN A 180 -8.91 -11.30 2.39
CA GLN A 180 -7.71 -11.59 3.17
C GLN A 180 -7.93 -11.32 4.67
N LEU A 181 -8.61 -10.22 5.03
CA LEU A 181 -8.95 -9.91 6.42
C LEU A 181 -9.90 -10.96 7.02
N VAL A 182 -10.95 -11.35 6.29
CA VAL A 182 -11.89 -12.39 6.74
C VAL A 182 -11.15 -13.70 7.00
N ILE A 183 -10.29 -14.11 6.06
CA ILE A 183 -9.46 -15.31 6.19
C ILE A 183 -8.58 -15.24 7.44
N LEU A 184 -7.94 -14.10 7.71
CA LEU A 184 -7.08 -13.92 8.87
C LEU A 184 -7.85 -14.00 10.19
N VAL A 185 -9.03 -13.36 10.27
CA VAL A 185 -9.87 -13.37 11.49
C VAL A 185 -10.46 -14.75 11.73
N SER A 186 -11.04 -15.40 10.71
CA SER A 186 -11.66 -16.72 10.86
C SER A 186 -10.68 -17.83 11.27
N ASN A 187 -9.38 -17.66 11.04
CA ASN A 187 -8.38 -18.63 11.47
C ASN A 187 -7.87 -18.41 12.90
N LYS A 188 -8.16 -17.28 13.55
CA LYS A 188 -7.85 -17.10 14.98
C LYS A 188 -8.78 -17.90 15.91
N ASP A 189 -9.92 -18.38 15.40
CA ASP A 189 -10.96 -19.09 16.16
C ASP A 189 -11.00 -20.62 15.89
N GLY A 190 -9.98 -21.19 15.23
CA GLY A 190 -9.87 -22.64 14.97
C GLY A 190 -9.29 -23.41 16.18
N PRO A 191 -9.71 -24.68 16.42
CA PRO A 191 -9.46 -25.36 17.70
C PRO A 191 -7.97 -25.62 17.95
N ALA A 192 -7.55 -25.28 19.17
CA ALA A 192 -6.28 -25.67 19.79
C ALA A 192 -6.14 -27.19 19.95
#